data_AF-A0AAV6JA56-F1
#
_entry.id   AF-A0AAV6JA56-F1
#
_cell.length_a   1.000
_cell.length_b   1.000
_cell.length_c   1.000
_cell.angle_alpha   90.00
_cell.angle_beta   90.00
_cell.angle_gamma   90.00
#
_symmetry.space_group_name_H-M   'P 1'
#
loop_
_entity.id
_entity.type
_entity.pdbx_description
1 polymer ?
#
loop_
_entity_poly.entity_id
_entity_poly.type
_entity_poly.pdbx_seq_one_letter_code
_entity_poly.pdbx_strand_id
1 'polypeptide(L)' 'MGAKTSKNWPLMLAAMAVFVFVLAPARVESAFAIEMDTCTGPACDAECKKILQEKYLSAACATPKGSTKKLCICLG' A
#
# COMPACT_ATOMS: atom_id res chain seq x y z
N MET A 1 19.90 -32.79 7.40
CA MET A 1 18.46 -32.55 7.65
C MET A 1 17.70 -33.03 6.41
N GLY A 2 17.25 -34.28 6.42
CA GLY A 2 16.60 -34.89 5.26
C GLY A 2 15.11 -34.58 5.24
N ALA A 3 14.64 -33.90 4.19
CA ALA A 3 13.23 -33.70 3.96
C ALA A 3 12.58 -35.07 3.72
N LYS A 4 11.78 -35.54 4.69
CA LYS A 4 10.82 -36.62 4.45
C LYS A 4 9.75 -36.05 3.54
N THR A 5 9.80 -36.37 2.25
CA THR A 5 8.68 -36.14 1.31
C THR A 5 7.49 -36.93 1.81
N SER A 6 6.68 -36.27 2.63
CA SER A 6 5.36 -36.75 3.01
C SER A 6 4.46 -36.67 1.77
N LYS A 7 3.68 -37.71 1.51
CA LYS A 7 2.75 -37.82 0.37
C LYS A 7 1.71 -36.68 0.32
N ASN A 8 1.61 -35.92 1.41
CA ASN A 8 0.76 -34.74 1.59
C ASN A 8 1.46 -33.42 1.24
N TRP A 9 2.69 -33.44 0.70
CA TRP A 9 3.43 -32.27 0.23
C TRP A 9 2.60 -31.29 -0.62
N PRO A 10 1.84 -31.73 -1.65
CA PRO A 10 1.02 -30.81 -2.43
C PRO A 10 -0.11 -30.19 -1.60
N LEU A 11 -0.64 -30.91 -0.61
CA LEU A 11 -1.68 -30.39 0.31
C LEU A 11 -1.10 -29.32 1.23
N MET A 12 0.15 -29.49 1.66
CA MET A 12 0.86 -28.53 2.52
C MET A 12 1.19 -27.24 1.77
N LEU A 13 1.63 -27.35 0.51
CA LEU A 13 1.84 -26.21 -0.39
C LEU A 13 0.53 -25.49 -0.70
N ALA A 14 -0.56 -26.23 -0.98
CA ALA A 14 -1.87 -25.65 -1.21
C ALA A 14 -2.38 -24.90 0.04
N ALA A 15 -2.22 -25.49 1.23
CA ALA A 15 -2.59 -24.84 2.49
C ALA A 15 -1.77 -23.57 2.73
N MET A 16 -0.46 -23.57 2.47
CA MET A 16 0.37 -22.37 2.56
C MET A 16 -0.04 -21.30 1.55
N ALA A 17 -0.32 -21.68 0.30
CA ALA A 17 -0.76 -20.74 -0.72
C ALA A 17 -2.10 -20.09 -0.38
N VAL A 18 -3.07 -20.86 0.12
CA VAL A 18 -4.36 -20.34 0.60
C VAL A 18 -4.16 -19.43 1.81
N PHE A 19 -3.31 -19.81 2.76
CA PHE A 19 -3.03 -19.01 3.95
C PHE A 19 -2.39 -17.67 3.58
N VAL A 20 -1.43 -17.66 2.66
CA VAL A 20 -0.82 -16.43 2.12
C VAL A 20 -1.87 -15.61 1.36
N PHE A 21 -2.76 -16.23 0.60
CA PHE A 21 -3.79 -15.50 -0.16
C PHE A 21 -4.88 -14.88 0.74
N VAL A 22 -5.19 -15.53 1.87
CA VAL A 22 -6.17 -15.05 2.86
C VAL A 22 -5.57 -13.97 3.77
N LEU A 23 -4.28 -14.09 4.11
CA LEU A 23 -3.59 -13.13 4.98
C LEU A 23 -2.92 -11.99 4.21
N ALA A 24 -2.69 -12.17 2.91
CA ALA A 24 -2.29 -11.06 2.06
C ALA A 24 -3.42 -10.03 2.10
N PRO A 25 -3.14 -8.79 2.53
CA PRO A 25 -4.17 -7.77 2.59
C PRO A 25 -4.74 -7.60 1.16
N ALA A 26 -6.04 -7.84 1.00
CA ALA A 26 -6.75 -7.83 -0.29
C ALA A 26 -6.63 -6.49 -1.03
N ARG A 27 -6.23 -5.46 -0.30
CA ARG A 27 -5.76 -4.17 -0.76
C ARG A 27 -4.44 -3.98 -0.05
N VAL A 28 -3.32 -3.89 -0.76
CA VAL A 28 -2.17 -3.18 -0.19
C VAL A 28 -2.70 -1.75 -0.02
N GLU A 29 -3.17 -1.42 1.19
CA GLU A 29 -3.52 -0.06 1.56
C GLU A 29 -2.20 0.71 1.59
N SER A 30 -1.81 1.19 0.42
CA SER A 30 -0.62 1.97 0.17
C SER A 30 -0.93 3.40 0.59
N ALA A 31 -0.47 3.75 1.78
CA ALA A 31 -0.35 5.14 2.20
C ALA A 31 1.08 5.62 1.89
N PHE A 32 1.23 6.63 1.05
CA PHE A 32 2.54 7.27 0.84
C PHE A 32 2.42 8.78 0.86
N ALA A 33 3.51 9.44 1.24
CA ALA A 33 3.58 10.88 1.29
C ALA A 33 4.53 11.42 0.20
N ILE A 34 4.08 12.43 -0.52
CA ILE A 34 4.85 13.18 -1.51
C ILE A 34 5.13 14.58 -0.94
N GLU A 35 6.38 15.01 -0.98
CA GLU A 35 6.74 16.39 -0.64
C GLU A 35 6.34 17.32 -1.79
N MET A 36 5.55 18.35 -1.47
CA MET A 36 5.15 19.39 -2.41
C MET A 36 5.40 20.76 -1.78
N ASP A 37 5.99 21.67 -2.57
CA ASP A 37 6.23 23.04 -2.14
C ASP A 37 4.91 23.75 -1.78
N THR A 38 3.87 23.51 -2.58
CA THR A 38 2.50 23.97 -2.32
C THR A 38 1.53 22.78 -2.30
N CYS A 39 1.22 22.27 -1.11
CA CYS A 39 0.13 21.31 -0.94
C CYS A 39 -1.21 22.05 -0.94
N THR A 40 -1.92 21.93 -2.06
CA THR A 40 -3.31 22.35 -2.22
C THR A 40 -4.12 21.08 -2.46
N GLY A 41 -5.25 20.91 -1.76
CA GLY A 41 -6.11 19.72 -1.89
C GLY A 41 -6.25 19.18 -3.32
N PRO A 42 -6.68 19.99 -4.31
CA PRO A 42 -6.83 19.52 -5.69
C PRO A 42 -5.53 19.12 -6.40
N ALA A 43 -4.40 19.76 -6.09
CA ALA A 43 -3.11 19.42 -6.68
C ALA A 43 -2.56 18.10 -6.12
N CYS A 44 -2.75 17.88 -4.82
CA CYS A 44 -2.41 16.66 -4.12
C CYS A 44 -3.25 15.48 -4.63
N ASP A 45 -4.56 15.67 -4.75
CA ASP A 45 -5.51 14.69 -5.29
C ASP A 45 -5.15 14.27 -6.73
N ALA A 46 -4.85 15.25 -7.59
CA ALA A 46 -4.49 14.98 -8.99
C ALA A 46 -3.19 14.15 -9.13
N GLU A 47 -2.17 14.42 -8.32
CA GLU A 47 -0.93 13.62 -8.32
C GLU A 47 -1.15 12.23 -7.74
N CYS A 48 -1.83 12.12 -6.60
CA CYS A 48 -2.18 10.82 -6.03
C CYS A 48 -2.98 9.96 -7.01
N LYS A 49 -3.94 10.56 -7.71
CA LYS A 49 -4.77 9.86 -8.69
C LYS A 49 -3.98 9.37 -9.91
N LYS A 50 -2.90 10.04 -10.31
CA LYS A 50 -2.00 9.54 -11.37
C LYS A 50 -1.20 8.33 -10.92
N ILE A 51 -0.75 8.32 -9.66
CA ILE A 51 0.11 7.27 -9.13
C ILE A 51 -0.72 6.03 -8.77
N LEU A 52 -1.83 6.21 -8.04
CA LEU A 52 -2.68 5.12 -7.57
C LEU A 52 -3.71 4.66 -8.60
N GLN A 53 -4.07 5.51 -9.58
CA GLN A 53 -5.07 5.20 -10.60
C GLN A 53 -6.40 4.73 -9.94
N GLU A 54 -6.84 3.52 -10.25
CA GLU A 54 -8.06 2.88 -9.72
C GLU A 54 -7.99 2.52 -8.23
N LYS A 55 -6.80 2.62 -7.63
CA LYS A 55 -6.60 2.41 -6.19
C LYS A 55 -6.81 3.69 -5.39
N TYR A 56 -6.92 4.86 -6.03
CA TYR A 56 -7.07 6.12 -5.31
C TYR A 56 -8.33 6.14 -4.42
N LEU A 57 -8.11 6.23 -3.10
CA LEU A 57 -9.19 6.40 -2.12
C LEU A 57 -9.32 7.86 -1.70
N SER A 58 -8.22 8.48 -1.26
CA SER A 58 -8.23 9.85 -0.77
C SER A 58 -6.82 10.45 -0.68
N ALA A 59 -6.74 11.77 -0.55
CA ALA A 59 -5.51 12.50 -0.36
C ALA A 59 -5.67 13.55 0.73
N ALA A 60 -4.64 13.75 1.55
CA ALA A 60 -4.64 14.73 2.63
C ALA A 60 -3.35 15.56 2.62
N CYS A 61 -3.49 16.88 2.73
CA CYS A 61 -2.35 17.76 2.94
C CYS A 61 -2.00 17.82 4.43
N ALA A 62 -0.81 17.34 4.78
CA ALA A 62 -0.22 17.52 6.10
C ALA A 62 0.91 18.54 6.04
N THR A 63 0.89 19.52 6.94
CA THR A 63 2.02 20.44 7.12
C THR A 63 2.66 20.10 8.47
N PRO A 64 3.77 19.36 8.50
CA PRO A 64 4.42 18.99 9.75
C PRO A 64 4.83 20.24 10.52
N LYS A 65 4.49 20.25 11.81
CA LYS A 65 4.73 21.38 12.70
C LYS A 65 6.25 21.60 12.86
N GLY A 66 6.78 22.67 12.27
CA GLY A 66 8.21 22.99 12.30
C GLY A 66 8.95 22.88 10.96
N SER A 67 8.26 22.49 9.88
CA SER A 67 8.84 22.46 8.53
C SER A 67 8.00 23.29 7.56
N THR A 68 8.66 24.02 6.67
CA THR A 68 8.01 24.80 5.60
C THR A 68 7.48 23.91 4.47
N LYS A 69 7.98 22.67 4.37
CA LYS A 69 7.57 21.72 3.35
C LYS A 69 6.22 21.11 3.68
N LYS A 70 5.29 21.15 2.72
CA LYS A 70 4.00 20.50 2.85
C LYS A 70 4.08 19.08 2.27
N LEU A 71 3.44 18.13 2.95
CA LEU A 71 3.33 16.75 2.48
C LEU A 71 1.91 16.49 2.00
N CYS A 72 1.82 15.86 0.84
CA CYS A 72 0.61 15.30 0.29
C CYS A 72 0.57 13.81 0.63
N ILE A 73 -0.39 13.35 1.41
CA ILE A 73 -0.54 11.95 1.81
C ILE A 73 -1.57 11.32 0.89
N CYS A 74 -1.18 10.35 0.08
CA CYS A 74 -2.06 9.56 -0.78
C CYS A 74 -2.46 8.27 -0.08
N LEU A 75 -3.73 7.88 -0.19
CA LEU A 75 -4.29 6.63 0.35
C LEU A 75 -4.92 5.81 -0.78
N GLY A 76 -4.64 4.50 -0.85
CA GLY A 76 -5.30 3.57 -1.79
C GLY A 76 -5.03 2.11 -1.62
#